data_AF-A0AAD4ZEC3-F1
#
_entry.id   AF-A0AAD4ZEC3-F1
#
_cell.length_a   1.000
_cell.length_b   1.000
_cell.length_c   1.000
_cell.angle_alpha   90.00
_cell.angle_beta   90.00
_cell.angle_gamma   90.00
#
_symmetry.space_group_name_H-M   'P 1'
#
loop_
_entity.id
_entity.type
_entity.pdbx_description
1 polymer ?
#
loop_
_entity_poly.entity_id
_entity_poly.type
_entity_poly.pdbx_seq_one_letter_code
_entity_poly.pdbx_strand_id
1 'polypeptide(L)'
;MTGSCGSDLRAPIFNGDNYEFWKIRMRTIFKSHGIWDLVEKGLGISESKGKKVDEEGSSESENVSLLMKDAKALGIIQGAVSDDIFPRISNEETSKDAWDVLRQEFHGDKQVRSIKL
;
A
#
# COMPACT_ATOMS: atom_id res chain seq x y z
N MET A 1 -36.89 -0.32 6.96
CA MET A 1 -36.06 -0.26 5.73
C MET A 1 -34.63 -0.01 6.18
N THR A 2 -33.74 -1.00 6.03
CA THR A 2 -32.38 -0.94 6.56
C THR A 2 -31.51 -0.08 5.64
N GLY A 3 -31.34 1.19 5.98
CA GLY A 3 -30.39 2.08 5.31
C GLY A 3 -29.00 1.93 5.92
N SER A 4 -28.32 0.80 5.68
CA SER A 4 -26.89 0.72 5.95
C SER A 4 -26.16 1.47 4.83
N CYS A 5 -26.05 2.79 4.97
CA CYS A 5 -25.13 3.60 4.16
C CYS A 5 -23.74 3.56 4.82
N GLY A 6 -23.19 2.36 4.96
CA GLY A 6 -21.74 2.21 5.03
C GLY A 6 -21.25 2.45 3.62
N SER A 7 -21.01 3.72 3.26
CA SER A 7 -20.26 3.99 2.04
C SER A 7 -18.88 3.40 2.26
N ASP A 8 -18.64 2.21 1.70
CA ASP A 8 -17.30 1.66 1.61
C ASP A 8 -16.40 2.79 1.10
N LEU A 9 -15.35 3.12 1.86
CA LEU A 9 -14.39 4.15 1.52
C LEU A 9 -13.66 3.70 0.25
N ARG A 10 -14.29 3.94 -0.90
CA ARG A 10 -13.77 3.53 -2.19
C ARG A 10 -12.50 4.33 -2.45
N ALA A 11 -11.44 3.59 -2.78
CA ALA A 11 -10.19 4.22 -3.12
C ALA A 11 -10.33 5.10 -4.37
N PRO A 12 -9.87 6.37 -4.32
CA PRO A 12 -9.86 7.22 -5.50
C PRO A 12 -8.86 6.65 -6.52
N ILE A 13 -9.21 6.70 -7.81
CA ILE A 13 -8.30 6.30 -8.88
C ILE A 13 -7.22 7.38 -9.05
N PHE A 14 -5.96 6.97 -9.03
CA PHE A 14 -4.81 7.81 -9.31
C PHE A 14 -4.44 7.75 -10.78
N ASN A 15 -4.45 8.90 -11.43
CA ASN A 15 -4.11 9.10 -12.84
C ASN A 15 -2.80 9.88 -13.03
N GLY A 16 -2.02 10.08 -11.96
CA GLY A 16 -0.76 10.85 -11.98
C GLY A 16 -0.93 12.27 -11.42
N ASP A 17 -2.15 12.78 -11.37
CA ASP A 17 -2.44 14.11 -10.84
C ASP A 17 -2.71 14.08 -9.34
N ASN A 18 -2.33 15.18 -8.66
CA ASN A 18 -2.68 15.41 -7.26
C ASN A 18 -2.29 14.26 -6.30
N TYR A 19 -1.10 13.69 -6.51
CA TYR A 19 -0.55 12.60 -5.69
C TYR A 19 -0.73 12.82 -4.18
N GLU A 20 -0.48 14.02 -3.66
CA GLU A 20 -0.66 14.32 -2.23
C GLU A 20 -2.10 14.10 -1.74
N PHE A 21 -3.11 14.50 -2.52
CA PHE A 21 -4.51 14.26 -2.16
C PHE A 21 -4.86 12.78 -2.23
N TRP A 22 -4.40 12.08 -3.26
CA TRP A 22 -4.59 10.63 -3.39
C TRP A 22 -3.96 9.89 -2.21
N LYS A 23 -2.70 10.21 -1.89
CA LYS A 23 -1.94 9.65 -0.77
C LYS A 23 -2.65 9.86 0.57
N ILE A 24 -3.17 11.06 0.84
CA ILE A 24 -3.93 11.35 2.07
C ILE A 24 -5.19 10.48 2.16
N ARG A 25 -5.94 10.34 1.05
CA ARG A 25 -7.15 9.50 1.00
C ARG A 25 -6.84 8.03 1.20
N MET A 26 -5.81 7.51 0.52
CA MET A 26 -5.34 6.13 0.68
C MET A 26 -4.90 5.84 2.11
N ARG A 27 -4.15 6.75 2.74
CA ARG A 27 -3.76 6.63 4.15
C ARG A 27 -4.98 6.51 5.07
N THR A 28 -6.02 7.29 4.82
CA THR A 28 -7.27 7.22 5.59
C THR A 28 -7.96 5.86 5.40
N ILE A 29 -8.01 5.33 4.18
CA ILE A 29 -8.57 4.01 3.89
C ILE A 29 -7.81 2.92 4.63
N PHE A 30 -6.48 2.90 4.55
CA PHE A 30 -5.67 1.90 5.25
C PHE A 30 -5.79 1.99 6.77
N LYS A 31 -5.86 3.20 7.32
CA LYS A 31 -6.14 3.40 8.76
C LYS A 31 -7.51 2.88 9.15
N SER A 32 -8.54 3.10 8.32
CA SER A 32 -9.89 2.59 8.57
C SER A 32 -9.96 1.06 8.58
N HIS A 33 -9.09 0.41 7.83
CA HIS A 33 -8.95 -1.05 7.81
C HIS A 33 -7.94 -1.61 8.82
N GLY A 34 -7.25 -0.75 9.59
CA GLY A 34 -6.22 -1.18 10.54
C GLY A 34 -4.99 -1.81 9.89
N ILE A 35 -4.67 -1.47 8.64
CA ILE A 35 -3.56 -2.04 7.85
C ILE A 35 -2.48 -1.01 7.49
N TRP A 36 -2.60 0.24 7.93
CA TRP A 36 -1.62 1.29 7.63
C TRP A 36 -0.20 0.96 8.09
N ASP A 37 -0.04 0.42 9.30
CA ASP A 37 1.28 0.06 9.81
C ASP A 37 1.98 -0.98 8.92
N LEU A 38 1.22 -1.89 8.33
CA LEU A 38 1.73 -2.90 7.42
C LEU A 38 2.18 -2.27 6.09
N VAL A 39 1.40 -1.34 5.54
CA VAL A 39 1.78 -0.62 4.31
C VAL A 39 3.01 0.28 4.53
N GLU A 40 3.11 0.90 5.71
CA GLU A 40 4.20 1.85 6.02
C GLU A 40 5.51 1.14 6.40
N LYS A 41 5.44 0.12 7.26
CA LYS A 41 6.62 -0.57 7.79
C LYS A 41 6.98 -1.82 6.99
N GLY A 42 6.00 -2.40 6.32
CA GLY A 42 6.11 -3.65 5.57
C GLY A 42 5.67 -4.84 6.38
N LEU A 43 5.58 -5.97 5.70
CA LEU A 43 5.54 -7.26 6.37
C LEU A 43 6.82 -7.35 7.22
N GLY A 44 6.65 -7.39 8.54
CA GLY A 44 7.71 -7.71 9.50
C GLY A 44 8.18 -9.17 9.40
N ILE A 45 7.90 -9.84 8.27
CA ILE A 45 8.57 -11.05 7.86
C ILE A 45 9.99 -10.59 7.58
N SER A 46 10.81 -10.59 8.64
CA SER A 46 12.25 -10.59 8.50
C SER A 46 12.55 -11.61 7.41
N GLU A 47 13.01 -11.12 6.26
CA GLU A 47 13.76 -11.93 5.33
C GLU A 47 15.04 -12.36 6.06
N SER A 48 14.91 -13.27 7.03
CA SER A 48 15.99 -14.00 7.64
C SER A 48 16.42 -15.10 6.66
N LYS A 49 16.73 -14.69 5.43
CA LYS A 49 17.52 -15.47 4.49
C LYS A 49 18.95 -15.51 5.04
N GLY A 50 19.16 -16.30 6.10
CA GLY A 50 20.50 -16.64 6.59
C GLY A 50 20.82 -16.39 8.07
N LYS A 51 19.87 -16.31 8.99
CA LYS A 51 20.22 -16.37 10.42
C LYS A 51 19.26 -17.24 11.22
N LYS A 52 19.70 -18.48 11.46
CA LYS A 52 19.26 -19.26 12.62
C LYS A 52 19.64 -18.47 13.86
N VAL A 53 18.66 -17.92 14.57
CA VAL A 53 18.65 -17.80 16.04
C VAL A 53 17.18 -17.77 16.46
N ASP A 54 16.93 -18.53 17.50
CA ASP A 54 15.68 -18.94 18.14
C ASP A 54 14.74 -17.81 18.63
N GLU A 55 13.59 -18.27 19.17
CA GLU A 55 12.53 -17.58 19.93
C GLU A 55 11.33 -17.09 19.09
N GLU A 56 10.32 -17.96 18.92
CA GLU A 56 9.15 -18.09 19.82
C GLU A 56 8.07 -17.03 19.54
N GLY A 57 6.96 -17.45 18.93
CA GLY A 57 5.66 -16.88 19.30
C GLY A 57 4.67 -16.53 18.20
N SER A 58 5.06 -16.40 16.92
CA SER A 58 4.05 -16.10 15.89
C SER A 58 3.42 -17.38 15.37
N SER A 59 2.25 -17.72 15.92
CA SER A 59 1.41 -18.83 15.46
C SER A 59 1.29 -18.75 13.93
N GLU A 60 1.37 -19.87 13.22
CA GLU A 60 1.20 -19.92 11.75
C GLU A 60 -0.03 -19.12 11.28
N SER A 61 -1.08 -19.09 12.13
CA SER A 61 -2.29 -18.26 12.00
C SER A 61 -2.02 -16.75 11.89
N GLU A 62 -1.10 -16.20 12.67
CA GLU A 62 -0.74 -14.77 12.65
C GLU A 62 -0.02 -14.39 11.36
N ASN A 63 0.89 -15.24 10.88
CA ASN A 63 1.58 -15.04 9.61
C ASN A 63 0.59 -15.05 8.43
N VAL A 64 -0.35 -16.00 8.42
CA VAL A 64 -1.44 -16.03 7.42
C VAL A 64 -2.29 -14.75 7.50
N SER A 65 -2.61 -14.28 8.70
CA SER A 65 -3.35 -13.03 8.90
C SER A 65 -2.61 -11.81 8.33
N LEU A 66 -1.29 -11.73 8.52
CA LEU A 66 -0.46 -10.66 7.97
C LEU A 66 -0.43 -10.71 6.44
N LEU A 67 -0.22 -11.88 5.85
CA LEU A 67 -0.25 -12.06 4.39
C LEU A 67 -1.61 -11.67 3.79
N MET A 68 -2.72 -12.03 4.45
CA MET A 68 -4.06 -11.61 4.03
C MET A 68 -4.26 -10.09 4.10
N LYS A 69 -3.73 -9.44 5.13
CA LYS A 69 -3.78 -7.97 5.27
C LYS A 69 -2.93 -7.28 4.22
N ASP A 70 -1.76 -7.83 3.91
CA ASP A 70 -0.89 -7.33 2.85
C ASP A 70 -1.54 -7.47 1.48
N ALA A 71 -2.05 -8.65 1.13
CA ALA A 71 -2.78 -8.88 -0.11
C ALA A 71 -4.00 -7.96 -0.24
N LYS A 72 -4.72 -7.71 0.86
CA LYS A 72 -5.82 -6.73 0.89
C LYS A 72 -5.32 -5.32 0.61
N ALA A 73 -4.23 -4.90 1.25
CA ALA A 73 -3.66 -3.57 1.02
C ALA A 73 -3.16 -3.43 -0.43
N LEU A 74 -2.46 -4.43 -0.95
CA LEU A 74 -1.96 -4.46 -2.33
C LEU A 74 -3.13 -4.37 -3.33
N GLY A 75 -4.19 -5.14 -3.13
CA GLY A 75 -5.39 -5.07 -3.97
C GLY A 75 -6.07 -3.68 -3.94
N ILE A 76 -6.08 -3.00 -2.78
CA ILE A 76 -6.56 -1.63 -2.69
C ILE A 76 -5.65 -0.67 -3.48
N ILE A 77 -4.32 -0.80 -3.39
CA ILE A 77 -3.38 0.04 -4.16
C ILE A 77 -3.58 -0.18 -5.66
N GLN A 78 -3.60 -1.44 -6.09
CA GLN A 78 -3.79 -1.85 -7.48
C GLN A 78 -5.12 -1.35 -8.05
N GLY A 79 -6.21 -1.45 -7.29
CA GLY A 79 -7.52 -0.92 -7.68
C GLY A 79 -7.66 0.60 -7.56
N ALA A 80 -6.67 1.28 -6.96
CA ALA A 80 -6.65 2.72 -6.77
C ALA A 80 -5.71 3.45 -7.73
N VAL A 81 -5.12 2.75 -8.69
CA VAL A 81 -4.32 3.34 -9.77
C VAL A 81 -5.01 3.15 -11.12
N SER A 82 -4.73 4.05 -12.05
CA SER A 82 -5.17 3.95 -13.44
C SER A 82 -4.36 2.90 -14.19
N ASP A 83 -4.90 2.43 -15.33
CA ASP A 83 -4.23 1.45 -16.20
C ASP A 83 -2.87 1.95 -16.74
N ASP A 84 -2.65 3.27 -16.78
CA ASP A 84 -1.37 3.87 -17.18
C ASP A 84 -0.30 3.75 -16.07
N ILE A 85 -0.72 3.71 -14.81
CA ILE A 85 0.16 3.66 -13.64
C ILE A 85 0.31 2.23 -13.11
N PHE A 86 -0.72 1.40 -13.27
CA PHE A 86 -0.70 0.00 -12.82
C PHE A 86 0.57 -0.76 -13.25
N PRO A 87 1.08 -0.65 -14.50
CA PRO A 87 2.31 -1.32 -14.90
C PRO A 87 3.52 -1.00 -14.01
N ARG A 88 3.57 0.18 -13.38
CA ARG A 88 4.67 0.62 -12.49
C ARG A 88 4.78 -0.21 -11.23
N ILE A 89 3.65 -0.67 -10.71
CA ILE A 89 3.57 -1.47 -9.48
C ILE A 89 3.25 -2.95 -9.75
N SER A 90 3.16 -3.35 -11.02
CA SER A 90 2.69 -4.69 -11.41
C SER A 90 3.63 -5.83 -11.01
N ASN A 91 4.92 -5.54 -10.82
CA ASN A 91 5.92 -6.51 -10.37
C ASN A 91 6.07 -6.54 -8.85
N GLU A 92 5.37 -5.68 -8.11
CA GLU A 92 5.51 -5.59 -6.66
C GLU A 92 4.63 -6.62 -5.98
N GLU A 93 5.26 -7.47 -5.16
CA GLU A 93 4.58 -8.57 -4.46
C GLU A 93 4.01 -8.15 -3.10
N THR A 94 4.49 -7.03 -2.54
CA THR A 94 4.02 -6.53 -1.24
C THR A 94 3.34 -5.17 -1.37
N SER A 95 2.39 -4.90 -0.47
CA SER A 95 1.72 -3.60 -0.42
C SER A 95 2.66 -2.45 -0.09
N LYS A 96 3.73 -2.73 0.65
CA LYS A 96 4.77 -1.74 0.97
C LYS A 96 5.55 -1.35 -0.28
N ASP A 97 6.03 -2.32 -1.04
CA ASP A 97 6.88 -2.03 -2.20
C ASP A 97 6.07 -1.27 -3.27
N ALA A 98 4.83 -1.70 -3.52
CA ALA A 98 3.90 -0.97 -4.38
C ALA A 98 3.65 0.48 -3.90
N TRP A 99 3.49 0.67 -2.58
CA TRP A 99 3.32 2.00 -1.99
C TRP A 99 4.59 2.86 -2.11
N ASP A 100 5.77 2.27 -1.93
CA ASP A 100 7.06 2.93 -2.04
C ASP A 100 7.40 3.36 -3.45
N VAL A 101 7.13 2.52 -4.46
CA VAL A 101 7.27 2.89 -5.87
C VAL A 101 6.41 4.11 -6.20
N LEU A 102 5.13 4.11 -5.80
CA LEU A 102 4.23 5.25 -6.04
C LEU A 102 4.69 6.52 -5.29
N ARG A 103 5.23 6.37 -4.07
CA ARG A 103 5.85 7.48 -3.34
C ARG A 103 7.04 8.02 -4.10
N GLN A 104 7.97 7.17 -4.50
CA GLN A 104 9.22 7.59 -5.13
C GLN A 104 8.98 8.25 -6.49
N GLU A 105 8.13 7.66 -7.34
CA GLU A 105 7.84 8.21 -8.66
C GLU A 105 7.11 9.56 -8.55
N PHE A 106 6.01 9.65 -7.79
CA PHE A 106 5.10 10.80 -7.88
C PHE A 106 5.31 11.88 -6.82
N HIS A 107 5.98 11.58 -5.70
CA HIS A 107 6.43 12.60 -4.77
C HIS A 107 7.66 13.35 -5.31
N GLY A 108 8.51 12.66 -6.09
CA GLY A 108 9.72 13.21 -6.72
C GLY A 108 9.47 13.99 -8.02
N ASP A 109 8.56 13.54 -8.89
CA ASP A 109 8.38 14.12 -10.23
C ASP A 109 7.93 15.60 -10.21
N LYS A 110 7.23 16.04 -9.13
CA LYS A 110 6.88 17.46 -8.96
C LYS A 110 8.07 18.35 -8.56
N GLN A 111 9.09 17.82 -7.88
CA GLN A 111 10.27 18.61 -7.53
C GLN A 111 11.29 18.67 -8.65
N VAL A 112 11.39 17.64 -9.49
CA VAL A 112 12.43 17.58 -10.55
C VAL A 112 12.01 18.31 -11.83
N ARG A 113 10.71 18.58 -12.06
CA ARG A 113 10.24 19.36 -13.22
C ARG A 113 10.25 20.88 -13.04
N SER A 114 10.83 21.40 -11.95
CA SER A 114 11.01 22.86 -11.74
C SER A 114 12.40 23.38 -12.16
N ILE A 115 13.24 22.57 -12.83
CA ILE A 115 14.55 23.02 -13.34
C ILE A 115 14.70 22.67 -14.83
N LYS A 116 14.24 23.59 -15.69
CA LYS A 116 14.60 23.86 -17.12
C LYS A 116 13.33 24.41 -17.79
N LEU A 117 13.24 25.65 -18.29
CA LEU A 117 14.22 26.68 -18.68
C LEU A 117 13.85 28.04 -18.07
#